data_AF-A0A1B9KTR0-F1
#
_entry.id   AF-A0A1B9KTR0-F1
#
_cell.length_a   1.000
_cell.length_b   1.000
_cell.length_c   1.000
_cell.angle_alpha   90.00
_cell.angle_beta   90.00
_cell.angle_gamma   90.00
#
_symmetry.space_group_name_H-M   'P 1'
#
loop_
_entity.id
_entity.type
_entity.pdbx_description
1 polymer ?
#
loop_
_entity_poly.entity_id
_entity_poly.type
_entity_poly.pdbx_seq_one_letter_code
_entity_poly.pdbx_strand_id
1 'polypeptide(L)'
;MDAISQIPINLNLVKLFHSDREKESDNYLLCECLKEFGMQRSLNNKRCPYDDTVAEATFKKVKTEFVSNTIFDSLKQLRLQFNHYVDWFNDNRFHLSLNYLSLIEYKMNL
;
A
#
# COMPACT_ATOMS: atom_id res chain seq x y z
N MET A 1 -9.60 6.26 -9.72
CA MET A 1 -10.80 5.72 -9.03
C MET A 1 -10.75 4.20 -8.99
N ASP A 2 -10.44 3.54 -10.11
CA ASP A 2 -10.41 2.07 -10.22
C ASP A 2 -9.53 1.35 -9.20
N ALA A 3 -8.44 1.98 -8.72
CA ALA A 3 -7.60 1.38 -7.68
C ALA A 3 -8.30 1.36 -6.30
N ILE A 4 -9.05 2.40 -5.95
CA ILE A 4 -9.74 2.49 -4.65
C ILE A 4 -10.93 1.53 -4.62
N SER A 5 -11.64 1.36 -5.74
CA SER A 5 -12.75 0.41 -5.84
C SER A 5 -12.32 -1.06 -5.76
N GLN A 6 -11.04 -1.36 -5.93
CA GLN A 6 -10.50 -2.72 -5.81
C GLN A 6 -10.14 -3.11 -4.37
N ILE A 7 -10.19 -2.17 -3.41
CA ILE A 7 -9.85 -2.48 -2.01
C ILE A 7 -10.96 -3.35 -1.41
N PRO A 8 -10.66 -4.58 -0.94
CA PRO A 8 -11.67 -5.53 -0.49
C PRO A 8 -12.11 -5.28 0.96
N ILE A 9 -12.32 -4.01 1.33
CA ILE A 9 -12.84 -3.60 2.64
C ILE A 9 -13.95 -2.58 2.44
N ASN A 10 -14.88 -2.49 3.41
CA ASN A 10 -15.84 -1.40 3.42
C ASN A 10 -15.10 -0.08 3.68
N LEU A 11 -15.00 0.74 2.65
CA LEU A 11 -14.30 2.03 2.67
C LEU A 11 -14.85 3.00 3.74
N ASN A 12 -16.13 2.89 4.12
CA ASN A 12 -16.71 3.68 5.20
C ASN A 12 -16.10 3.36 6.59
N LEU A 13 -15.36 2.25 6.72
CA LEU A 13 -14.65 1.90 7.95
C LEU A 13 -13.28 2.59 8.06
N VAL A 14 -12.75 3.12 6.96
CA VAL A 14 -11.47 3.82 6.94
C VAL A 14 -11.71 5.26 7.36
N LYS A 15 -11.10 5.69 8.46
CA LYS A 15 -11.29 7.06 8.97
C LYS A 15 -10.29 8.06 8.41
N LEU A 16 -9.10 7.59 8.03
CA LEU A 16 -7.98 8.43 7.66
C LEU A 16 -7.30 7.85 6.43
N PHE A 17 -7.10 8.69 5.43
CA PHE A 17 -6.26 8.40 4.27
C PHE A 17 -5.08 9.36 4.29
N HIS A 18 -3.87 8.83 4.49
CA HIS A 18 -2.64 9.60 4.47
C HIS A 18 -1.91 9.41 3.14
N SER A 19 -1.43 10.50 2.54
CA SER A 19 -0.61 10.44 1.34
C SER A 19 0.47 11.52 1.35
N ASP A 20 1.46 11.34 0.49
CA ASP A 20 2.34 12.43 0.09
C ASP A 20 1.59 13.55 -0.65
N ARG A 21 2.33 14.58 -1.06
CA ARG A 21 1.82 15.72 -1.83
C ARG A 21 2.14 15.63 -3.31
N GLU A 22 2.37 14.43 -3.83
CA GLU A 22 2.57 14.26 -5.26
C GLU A 22 1.28 14.61 -6.02
N LYS A 23 1.38 15.07 -7.27
CA LYS A 23 0.19 15.49 -8.03
C LYS A 23 -0.82 14.35 -8.25
N GLU A 24 -0.33 13.12 -8.27
CA GLU A 24 -1.15 11.92 -8.43
C GLU A 24 -2.03 11.66 -7.20
N SER A 25 -1.52 11.95 -6.01
CA SER A 25 -2.21 11.83 -4.73
C SER A 25 -2.88 13.15 -4.30
N ASP A 26 -2.52 14.28 -4.91
CA ASP A 26 -3.11 15.60 -4.69
C ASP A 26 -3.99 16.10 -5.83
N ASN A 27 -5.04 15.32 -6.11
CA ASN A 27 -6.03 15.65 -7.12
C ASN A 27 -7.45 15.79 -6.54
N TYR A 28 -8.27 16.58 -7.23
CA TYR A 28 -9.65 16.89 -6.83
C TYR A 28 -10.55 15.64 -6.77
N LEU A 29 -10.42 14.73 -7.75
CA LEU A 29 -11.25 13.53 -7.86
C LEU A 29 -11.06 12.60 -6.65
N LEU A 30 -9.81 12.42 -6.20
CA LEU A 30 -9.49 11.65 -5.01
C LEU A 30 -10.07 12.33 -3.76
N CYS A 31 -9.99 13.65 -3.68
CA CYS A 31 -10.57 14.42 -2.58
C CYS A 31 -12.08 14.19 -2.45
N GLU A 32 -12.82 14.26 -3.56
CA GLU A 32 -14.26 14.02 -3.55
C GLU A 32 -14.59 12.55 -3.23
N CYS A 33 -13.80 11.60 -3.74
CA CYS A 33 -13.94 10.18 -3.38
C CYS A 33 -13.83 9.96 -1.87
N LEU A 34 -12.78 10.50 -1.25
CA LEU A 34 -12.53 10.34 0.17
C LEU A 34 -13.66 10.97 1.02
N LYS A 35 -14.18 12.13 0.61
CA LYS A 35 -15.32 12.78 1.26
C LYS A 35 -16.59 11.93 1.20
N GLU A 36 -16.88 11.31 0.06
CA GLU A 36 -18.07 10.46 -0.12
C GLU A 36 -18.07 9.29 0.86
N PHE A 37 -16.90 8.71 1.15
CA PHE A 37 -16.73 7.64 2.15
C PHE A 37 -16.51 8.16 3.57
N GLY A 38 -16.59 9.47 3.82
CA GLY A 38 -16.36 10.07 5.14
C GLY A 38 -14.92 9.96 5.65
N MET A 39 -13.94 9.72 4.76
CA MET A 39 -12.54 9.60 5.12
C MET A 39 -11.89 10.98 5.28
N GLN A 40 -11.20 11.19 6.40
CA GLN A 40 -10.35 12.36 6.56
C GLN A 40 -9.09 12.20 5.72
N ARG A 41 -8.78 13.19 4.89
CA ARG A 41 -7.52 13.24 4.15
C ARG A 41 -6.43 13.88 5.02
N SER A 42 -5.27 13.23 5.07
CA SER A 42 -4.05 13.72 5.72
C SER A 42 -2.92 13.75 4.69
N LEU A 43 -2.10 14.79 4.73
CA LEU A 43 -0.99 14.98 3.79
C LEU A 43 0.31 15.22 4.54
N ASN A 44 1.43 14.78 3.95
CA ASN A 44 2.75 15.10 4.47
C ASN A 44 2.88 16.59 4.78
N ASN A 45 3.60 16.92 5.84
CA ASN A 45 4.07 18.26 6.08
C ASN A 45 5.05 18.66 4.98
N LYS A 46 5.03 19.95 4.62
CA LYS A 46 5.93 20.46 3.59
C LYS A 46 7.38 20.22 4.01
N ARG A 47 8.14 19.48 3.18
CA ARG A 47 9.54 19.08 3.44
C ARG A 47 9.73 18.17 4.67
N CYS A 48 8.73 17.39 5.05
CA CYS A 48 8.88 16.33 6.05
C CYS A 48 8.90 14.95 5.35
N PRO A 49 10.10 14.37 5.10
CA PRO A 49 10.19 13.04 4.50
C PRO A 49 9.75 11.92 5.46
N TYR A 50 9.63 12.22 6.75
CA TYR A 50 9.30 11.21 7.76
C TYR A 50 7.83 10.76 7.71
N ASP A 51 6.94 11.60 7.20
CA ASP A 51 5.49 11.36 7.24
C ASP A 51 5.09 10.15 6.38
N ASP A 52 5.82 9.88 5.29
CA ASP A 52 5.56 8.73 4.39
C ASP A 52 6.53 7.55 4.59
N THR A 53 7.33 7.57 5.65
CA THR A 53 8.38 6.55 5.89
C THR A 53 7.88 5.12 5.90
N VAL A 54 6.64 4.88 6.33
CA VAL A 54 6.05 3.54 6.35
C VAL A 54 5.79 3.03 4.93
N ALA A 55 5.24 3.89 4.04
CA ALA A 55 5.02 3.53 2.65
C ALA A 55 6.36 3.38 1.92
N GLU A 56 7.29 4.32 2.11
CA GLU A 56 8.63 4.27 1.53
C GLU A 56 9.39 3.00 1.93
N ALA A 57 9.34 2.61 3.20
CA ALA A 57 9.97 1.38 3.69
C ALA A 57 9.36 0.14 3.05
N THR A 58 8.04 0.15 2.82
CA THR A 58 7.33 -0.93 2.13
C THR A 58 7.77 -1.01 0.67
N PHE A 59 7.77 0.10 -0.07
CA PHE A 59 8.25 0.14 -1.44
C PHE A 59 9.73 -0.24 -1.58
N LYS A 60 10.56 0.13 -0.61
CA LYS A 60 11.97 -0.27 -0.57
C LYS A 60 12.12 -1.79 -0.47
N LYS A 61 11.29 -2.47 0.34
CA LYS A 61 11.28 -3.94 0.41
C LYS A 61 10.89 -4.55 -0.95
N VAL A 62 9.82 -4.07 -1.57
CA VAL A 62 9.40 -4.53 -2.90
C VAL A 62 10.53 -4.35 -3.92
N LYS A 63 11.15 -3.16 -3.97
CA LYS A 63 12.25 -2.90 -4.90
C LYS A 63 13.43 -3.84 -4.66
N THR A 64 13.82 -4.03 -3.41
CA THR A 64 14.96 -4.88 -3.02
C THR A 64 14.70 -6.36 -3.32
N GLU A 65 13.53 -6.87 -2.92
CA GLU A 65 13.24 -8.31 -2.92
C GLU A 65 12.67 -8.80 -4.25
N PHE A 66 11.87 -7.98 -4.93
CA PHE A 66 11.15 -8.37 -6.15
C PHE A 66 11.79 -7.80 -7.42
N VAL A 67 12.20 -6.53 -7.40
CA VAL A 67 12.62 -5.81 -8.63
C VAL A 67 14.11 -5.93 -8.92
N SER A 68 14.98 -5.83 -7.91
CA SER A 68 16.42 -5.51 -8.09
C SER A 68 17.22 -6.50 -8.93
N ASN A 69 16.77 -7.75 -9.07
CA ASN A 69 17.48 -8.81 -9.80
C ASN A 69 16.60 -9.53 -10.82
N THR A 70 15.51 -8.91 -11.25
CA THR A 70 14.52 -9.55 -12.12
C THR A 70 14.33 -8.73 -13.39
N ILE A 71 14.51 -9.38 -14.55
CA ILE A 71 14.11 -8.82 -15.84
C ILE A 71 12.75 -9.44 -16.18
N PHE A 72 11.80 -8.59 -16.56
CA PHE A 72 10.48 -9.02 -16.98
C PHE A 72 10.36 -8.82 -18.49
N ASP A 73 10.05 -9.89 -19.20
CA ASP A 73 9.90 -9.90 -20.66
C ASP A 73 8.60 -9.23 -21.12
N SER A 74 7.63 -9.09 -20.21
CA SER A 74 6.37 -8.41 -20.50
C SER A 74 5.68 -7.85 -19.24
N LEU A 75 4.81 -6.87 -19.45
CA LEU A 75 3.93 -6.35 -18.39
C LEU A 75 3.01 -7.44 -17.82
N LYS A 76 2.59 -8.42 -18.62
CA LYS A 76 1.78 -9.55 -18.18
C LYS A 76 2.54 -10.43 -17.18
N GLN A 77 3.80 -10.75 -17.50
CA GLN A 77 4.68 -11.51 -16.62
C GLN A 77 4.96 -10.74 -15.31
N LEU A 78 5.26 -9.43 -15.41
CA LEU A 78 5.43 -8.57 -14.24
C LEU A 78 4.22 -8.63 -13.32
N ARG A 79 3.01 -8.43 -13.86
CA ARG A 79 1.76 -8.45 -13.07
C ARG A 79 1.52 -9.81 -12.41
N LEU A 80 1.72 -10.91 -13.13
CA LEU A 80 1.54 -12.25 -12.58
C LEU A 80 2.51 -12.52 -11.42
N GLN A 81 3.80 -12.25 -11.64
CA GLN A 81 4.80 -12.48 -10.60
C GLN A 81 4.63 -11.53 -9.41
N PHE A 82 4.23 -10.28 -9.67
CA PHE A 82 3.95 -9.32 -8.61
C PHE A 82 2.77 -9.75 -7.74
N ASN A 83 1.69 -10.26 -8.34
CA ASN A 83 0.56 -10.80 -7.57
C ASN A 83 1.01 -11.95 -6.66
N HIS A 84 1.80 -12.90 -7.19
CA HIS A 84 2.35 -13.98 -6.36
C HIS A 84 3.26 -13.46 -5.24
N TYR A 85 4.06 -12.42 -5.50
CA TYR A 85 4.87 -11.77 -4.46
C TYR A 85 4.01 -11.15 -3.37
N VAL A 86 2.92 -10.46 -3.73
CA VAL A 86 2.00 -9.84 -2.77
C VAL A 86 1.28 -10.89 -1.93
N ASP A 87 0.80 -11.98 -2.54
CA ASP A 87 0.18 -13.10 -1.83
C ASP A 87 1.17 -13.73 -0.83
N TRP A 88 2.40 -13.99 -1.28
CA TRP A 88 3.46 -14.48 -0.39
C TRP A 88 3.76 -13.49 0.75
N PHE A 89 3.86 -12.19 0.45
CA PHE A 89 4.18 -11.15 1.43
C PHE A 89 3.11 -11.02 2.51
N ASN A 90 1.83 -11.17 2.16
CA ASN A 90 0.72 -11.01 3.10
C ASN A 90 0.45 -12.29 3.90
N ASP A 91 0.46 -13.43 3.23
CA ASP A 91 -0.03 -14.70 3.81
C ASP A 91 1.09 -15.56 4.39
N ASN A 92 2.31 -15.47 3.85
CA ASN A 92 3.37 -16.45 4.11
C ASN A 92 4.67 -15.84 4.66
N ARG A 93 4.90 -14.54 4.49
CA ARG A 93 6.13 -13.90 4.94
C ARG A 93 6.12 -13.74 6.46
N PHE A 94 7.11 -14.34 7.12
CA PHE A 94 7.31 -14.12 8.54
C PHE A 94 7.93 -12.75 8.84
N HIS A 95 7.32 -12.05 9.79
CA HIS A 95 7.82 -10.78 10.28
C HIS A 95 8.31 -10.92 11.72
N LEU A 96 9.62 -10.75 11.95
CA LEU A 96 10.22 -10.82 13.29
C LEU A 96 9.53 -9.86 14.28
N SER A 97 9.21 -8.64 13.83
CA SER A 97 8.50 -7.64 14.61
C SER A 97 7.06 -8.02 14.98
N LEU A 98 6.48 -9.02 14.28
CA LEU A 98 5.14 -9.55 14.52
C LEU A 98 5.20 -10.93 15.18
N ASN A 99 6.28 -11.23 15.91
CA ASN A 99 6.49 -12.51 16.57
C ASN A 99 6.45 -13.71 15.60
N TYR A 100 7.04 -13.53 14.40
CA TYR A 100 7.04 -14.50 13.32
C TYR A 100 5.67 -14.86 12.76
N LEU A 101 4.68 -13.98 12.89
CA LEU A 101 3.41 -14.10 12.17
C LEU A 101 3.49 -13.46 10.77
N SER A 102 2.65 -13.95 9.86
CA SER A 102 2.31 -13.25 8.62
C SER A 102 1.44 -12.02 8.90
N LEU A 103 1.29 -11.14 7.92
CA LEU A 103 0.47 -9.93 8.08
C LEU A 103 -1.01 -10.27 8.28
N ILE A 104 -1.51 -11.27 7.57
CA ILE A 104 -2.90 -11.73 7.72
C ILE A 104 -3.10 -12.39 9.07
N GLU A 105 -2.19 -13.25 9.52
CA GLU A 105 -2.25 -13.86 10.86
C GLU A 105 -2.23 -12.80 11.95
N TYR A 106 -1.32 -11.82 11.86
CA TYR A 106 -1.26 -10.70 12.80
C TYR A 106 -2.58 -9.92 12.82
N LYS A 107 -3.17 -9.64 11.66
CA LYS A 107 -4.45 -8.93 11.55
C LYS A 107 -5.62 -9.72 12.14
N MET A 108 -5.64 -11.04 12.00
CA MET A 108 -6.68 -11.90 12.60
C MET A 108 -6.58 -11.97 14.13
N ASN A 109 -5.40 -11.68 14.68
CA ASN A 109 -5.14 -11.66 16.11
C ASN A 109 -5.34 -10.28 16.77
N LEU A 110 -5.67 -9.24 15.99
CA LEU A 110 -6.05 -7.89 16.48
C LEU A 110 -7.52 -7.85 16.90
#